data_AF-A0AAN4YYD0-F1
#
_entry.id   AF-A0AAN4YYD0-F1
#
_cell.length_a   1.000
_cell.length_b   1.000
_cell.length_c   1.000
_cell.angle_alpha   90.00
_cell.angle_beta   90.00
_cell.angle_gamma   90.00
#
_symmetry.space_group_name_H-M   'P 1'
#
loop_
_entity.id
_entity.type
_entity.pdbx_description
1 polymer ?
#
loop_
_entity_poly.entity_id
_entity_poly.type
_entity_poly.pdbx_seq_one_letter_code
_entity_poly.pdbx_strand_id
1 'polypeptide(L)'
;MAPHANSDVAANGAVNGSAQSSLFTVNSPNVEYTDNEIKSKYAYHTTDITRTADNKLVATPKATTYHFKVDRKVGKVGMMMVGWGGNNGSTVTAGIIANRRGLQWETREGMRAANYYGSVVMSSTVKLGTDPKTGEEINIPFQDMLPMVHPNDLAIGGWDISSMNIADAMDRAQVLEPSLKQLVRKEMAEMKPLPSIYYPDFIAANQEDRADNVLEGTKACWAHVEKIQQDIR
;
A
#
# COMPACT_ATOMS: atom_id res chain seq x y z
N MET A 1 -23.45 -40.78 -14.60
CA MET A 1 -22.49 -40.68 -15.72
C MET A 1 -21.75 -39.36 -15.61
N ALA A 2 -20.53 -39.39 -15.07
CA ALA A 2 -19.45 -38.52 -15.55
C ALA A 2 -19.10 -38.98 -16.99
N PRO A 3 -18.50 -38.18 -17.90
CA PRO A 3 -17.46 -37.15 -17.70
C PRO A 3 -17.88 -35.79 -18.33
N HIS A 4 -17.30 -34.63 -18.02
CA HIS A 4 -15.97 -34.20 -18.44
C HIS A 4 -15.34 -33.28 -17.38
N ALA A 5 -14.39 -33.86 -16.64
CA ALA A 5 -13.27 -33.10 -16.14
C ALA A 5 -12.29 -32.94 -17.31
N ASN A 6 -12.00 -31.70 -17.69
CA ASN A 6 -10.71 -31.39 -18.29
C ASN A 6 -10.00 -30.45 -17.31
N SER A 7 -8.99 -31.03 -16.69
CA SER A 7 -7.92 -30.41 -15.95
C SER A 7 -7.12 -29.43 -16.82
N ASP A 8 -6.28 -28.65 -16.14
CA ASP A 8 -5.25 -27.76 -16.69
C ASP A 8 -5.70 -26.35 -17.07
N VAL A 9 -6.28 -25.65 -16.10
CA VAL A 9 -5.88 -24.25 -15.90
C VAL A 9 -4.87 -24.26 -14.77
N ALA A 10 -3.61 -24.49 -15.12
CA ALA A 10 -2.50 -24.11 -14.26
C ALA A 10 -2.71 -22.63 -13.92
N ALA A 11 -3.04 -22.34 -12.67
CA ALA A 11 -2.99 -21.00 -12.10
C ALA A 11 -1.51 -20.58 -12.05
N ASN A 12 -0.94 -20.31 -13.22
CA ASN A 12 0.28 -19.53 -13.37
C ASN A 12 -0.12 -18.07 -13.12
N GLY A 13 -0.51 -17.77 -11.88
CA GLY A 13 -0.27 -16.48 -11.30
C GLY A 13 1.25 -16.35 -11.19
N ALA A 14 1.89 -16.01 -12.31
CA ALA A 14 3.26 -15.58 -12.30
C ALA A 14 3.30 -14.38 -11.36
N VAL A 15 3.80 -14.62 -10.15
CA VAL A 15 4.25 -13.59 -9.23
C VAL A 15 5.54 -13.05 -9.85
N ASN A 16 5.39 -12.39 -11.01
CA ASN A 16 6.44 -11.61 -11.59
C ASN A 16 6.55 -10.39 -10.68
N GLY A 17 7.36 -10.51 -9.64
CA GLY A 17 8.21 -9.39 -9.27
C GLY A 17 8.96 -9.06 -10.54
N SER A 18 8.40 -8.15 -11.36
CA SER A 18 9.06 -7.67 -12.55
C SER A 18 10.41 -7.19 -12.06
N ALA A 19 11.47 -7.86 -12.50
CA ALA A 19 12.80 -7.30 -12.44
C ALA A 19 12.76 -6.05 -13.32
N GLN A 20 12.25 -4.96 -12.76
CA GLN A 20 12.11 -3.70 -13.44
C GLN A 20 13.53 -3.23 -13.66
N SER A 21 13.99 -3.27 -14.91
CA SER A 21 15.28 -2.70 -15.27
C SER A 21 15.28 -1.26 -14.79
N SER A 22 16.29 -0.87 -14.01
CA SER A 22 16.37 0.47 -13.44
C SER A 22 16.29 1.51 -14.54
N LEU A 23 15.32 2.43 -14.44
CA LEU A 23 15.11 3.50 -15.42
C LEU A 23 16.33 4.43 -15.56
N PHE A 24 17.15 4.53 -14.51
CA PHE A 24 18.38 5.33 -14.48
C PHE A 24 19.44 4.71 -13.57
N THR A 25 20.66 5.23 -13.63
CA THR A 25 21.75 4.90 -12.70
C THR A 25 22.44 6.18 -12.25
N VAL A 26 22.70 6.30 -10.95
CA VAL A 26 23.44 7.45 -10.39
C VAL A 26 24.94 7.17 -10.47
N ASN A 27 25.62 7.79 -11.43
CA ASN A 27 27.08 7.72 -11.51
C ASN A 27 27.71 8.74 -10.55
N SER A 28 28.01 8.31 -9.33
CA SER A 28 28.59 9.14 -8.28
C SER A 28 29.60 8.35 -7.46
N PRO A 29 30.74 8.94 -7.05
CA PRO A 29 31.69 8.28 -6.14
C PRO A 29 31.09 7.98 -4.75
N ASN A 30 29.93 8.56 -4.44
CA ASN A 30 29.20 8.36 -3.19
C ASN A 30 28.12 7.29 -3.29
N VAL A 31 27.96 6.62 -4.43
CA VAL A 31 26.97 5.56 -4.64
C VAL A 31 27.65 4.31 -5.17
N GLU A 32 27.39 3.18 -4.52
CA GLU A 32 27.87 1.87 -4.92
C GLU A 32 26.66 0.94 -5.14
N TYR A 33 26.64 0.28 -6.29
CA TYR A 33 25.63 -0.71 -6.63
C TYR A 33 26.24 -2.10 -6.58
N THR A 34 25.57 -3.01 -5.89
CA THR A 34 25.83 -4.47 -5.93
C THR A 34 24.56 -5.17 -6.40
N ASP A 35 24.61 -6.49 -6.61
CA ASP A 35 23.42 -7.26 -7.01
C ASP A 35 22.28 -7.15 -5.99
N ASN A 36 22.61 -7.03 -4.70
CA ASN A 36 21.64 -7.07 -3.61
C ASN A 36 21.39 -5.71 -2.94
N GLU A 37 22.31 -4.77 -3.05
CA GLU A 37 22.27 -3.54 -2.25
C GLU A 37 22.67 -2.30 -3.06
N ILE A 38 22.06 -1.16 -2.70
CA ILE A 38 22.53 0.19 -3.05
C ILE A 38 23.08 0.81 -1.77
N LYS A 39 24.36 1.20 -1.79
CA LYS A 39 25.01 1.90 -0.68
C LYS A 39 25.25 3.34 -1.09
N SER A 40 24.89 4.29 -0.23
CA SER A 40 25.12 5.71 -0.51
C SER A 40 25.66 6.48 0.69
N LYS A 41 26.52 7.45 0.41
CA LYS A 41 27.02 8.42 1.40
C LYS A 41 26.31 9.75 1.19
N TYR A 42 25.75 10.31 2.26
CA TYR A 42 25.02 11.57 2.22
C TYR A 42 25.46 12.48 3.36
N ALA A 43 25.97 13.66 3.04
CA ALA A 43 26.23 14.71 4.01
C ALA A 43 24.94 15.49 4.28
N TYR A 44 24.34 15.27 5.44
CA TYR A 44 23.19 16.04 5.90
C TYR A 44 23.68 17.35 6.51
N HIS A 45 23.36 18.46 5.85
CA HIS A 45 23.67 19.80 6.32
C HIS A 45 22.52 20.36 7.14
N THR A 46 22.81 20.86 8.33
CA THR A 46 21.87 21.51 9.24
C THR A 46 22.56 22.65 9.97
N THR A 47 21.83 23.38 10.82
CA THR A 47 22.34 24.52 11.57
C THR A 47 21.93 24.40 13.02
N ASP A 48 22.91 24.33 13.92
CA ASP A 48 22.67 24.38 15.36
C ASP A 48 22.41 25.85 15.76
N ILE A 49 21.36 26.09 16.54
CA ILE A 49 21.05 27.42 17.08
C ILE A 49 21.34 27.42 18.57
N THR A 50 22.27 28.28 19.00
CA THR A 50 22.58 28.51 20.42
C THR A 50 22.29 29.95 20.81
N ARG A 51 22.14 30.20 22.11
CA ARG A 51 21.90 31.52 22.66
C ARG A 51 23.05 31.92 23.56
N THR A 52 23.60 33.11 23.34
CA THR A 52 24.66 33.68 24.17
C THR A 52 24.11 34.28 25.46
N ALA A 53 24.98 34.61 26.41
CA ALA A 53 24.60 35.25 27.67
C ALA A 53 23.92 36.62 27.48
N ASP A 54 24.23 37.35 26.41
CA ASP A 54 23.56 38.60 26.01
C ASP A 54 22.30 38.38 25.14
N ASN A 55 21.73 37.17 25.17
CA ASN A 55 20.48 36.79 24.50
C ASN A 55 20.52 36.89 22.95
N LYS A 56 21.71 36.90 22.33
CA LYS A 56 21.87 36.79 20.88
C LYS A 56 21.78 35.33 20.43
N LEU A 57 21.22 35.11 19.25
CA LEU A 57 21.20 33.81 18.60
C LEU A 57 22.46 33.64 17.74
N VAL A 58 23.14 32.51 17.90
CA VAL A 58 24.29 32.10 17.09
C VAL A 58 23.89 30.87 16.29
N ALA A 59 23.93 31.01 14.97
CA ALA A 59 23.67 29.94 14.02
C ALA A 59 25.00 29.31 13.57
N THR A 60 25.18 28.02 13.85
CA THR A 60 26.40 27.29 13.51
C THR A 60 26.08 26.19 12.50
N PRO A 61 26.48 26.37 11.21
CA PRO A 61 26.33 25.31 10.22
C PRO A 61 27.09 24.05 10.63
N LYS A 62 26.46 22.91 10.44
CA LYS A 62 26.99 21.59 10.78
C LYS A 62 26.64 20.59 9.67
N ALA A 63 27.53 19.64 9.45
CA ALA A 63 27.27 18.52 8.55
C ALA A 63 27.47 17.19 9.29
N THR A 64 26.53 16.27 9.10
CA THR A 64 26.65 14.88 9.58
C THR A 64 26.61 13.95 8.38
N THR A 65 27.62 13.10 8.22
CA THR A 65 27.65 12.12 7.12
C THR A 65 26.90 10.86 7.51
N TYR A 66 25.90 10.49 6.71
CA TYR A 66 25.16 9.24 6.81
C TYR A 66 25.61 8.26 5.74
N HIS A 67 25.58 6.98 6.10
CA HIS A 67 25.78 5.86 5.18
C HIS A 67 24.48 5.08 5.10
N PHE A 68 23.79 5.20 3.97
CA PHE A 68 22.55 4.47 3.73
C PHE A 68 22.84 3.15 3.01
N LYS A 69 22.03 2.15 3.33
CA LYS A 69 22.01 0.84 2.69
C LYS A 69 20.57 0.50 2.35
N VAL A 70 20.29 0.25 1.07
CA VAL A 70 18.96 -0.13 0.58
C VAL A 70 19.06 -1.51 -0.06
N ASP A 71 18.23 -2.45 0.37
CA ASP A 71 18.09 -3.76 -0.28
C ASP A 71 17.38 -3.58 -1.62
N ARG A 72 17.89 -4.24 -2.67
CA ARG A 72 17.33 -4.21 -4.01
C ARG A 72 16.19 -5.20 -4.20
N LYS A 73 16.10 -6.21 -3.34
CA LYS A 73 15.06 -7.24 -3.41
C LYS A 73 13.79 -6.76 -2.74
N VAL A 74 12.75 -6.57 -3.53
CA VAL A 74 11.40 -6.29 -3.03
C VAL A 74 10.74 -7.61 -2.64
N GLY A 75 10.43 -7.77 -1.35
CA GLY A 75 9.76 -8.94 -0.81
C GLY A 75 8.26 -8.97 -1.10
N LYS A 76 7.61 -10.12 -0.85
CA LYS A 76 6.14 -10.19 -0.79
C LYS A 76 5.66 -9.43 0.44
N VAL A 77 4.59 -8.65 0.28
CA VAL A 77 4.05 -7.82 1.37
C VAL A 77 2.59 -8.17 1.63
N GLY A 78 2.30 -8.51 2.88
CA GLY A 78 0.94 -8.59 3.41
C GLY A 78 0.48 -7.25 3.97
N MET A 79 -0.76 -6.87 3.69
CA MET A 79 -1.44 -5.72 4.26
C MET A 79 -2.68 -6.20 5.01
N MET A 80 -2.64 -6.10 6.34
CA MET A 80 -3.77 -6.43 7.21
C MET A 80 -4.44 -5.16 7.73
N MET A 81 -5.71 -4.94 7.37
CA MET A 81 -6.46 -3.74 7.73
C MET A 81 -7.38 -3.99 8.93
N VAL A 82 -7.37 -3.09 9.90
CA VAL A 82 -8.42 -3.03 10.94
C VAL A 82 -9.56 -2.16 10.39
N GLY A 83 -10.78 -2.71 10.36
CA GLY A 83 -11.91 -2.10 9.66
C GLY A 83 -11.91 -2.40 8.16
N TRP A 84 -11.51 -3.61 7.77
CA TRP A 84 -11.38 -4.00 6.36
C TRP A 84 -12.72 -3.91 5.59
N GLY A 85 -13.84 -4.19 6.26
CA GLY A 85 -15.19 -4.04 5.69
C GLY A 85 -15.71 -2.59 5.71
N GLY A 86 -14.92 -1.61 6.14
CA GLY A 86 -15.28 -0.19 6.04
C GLY A 86 -15.12 0.37 4.62
N ASN A 87 -15.58 1.60 4.40
CA ASN A 87 -15.54 2.25 3.09
C ASN A 87 -14.13 2.26 2.48
N ASN A 88 -13.11 2.59 3.27
CA ASN A 88 -11.72 2.61 2.80
C ASN A 88 -11.22 1.20 2.50
N GLY A 89 -11.45 0.24 3.40
CA GLY A 89 -10.96 -1.12 3.23
C GLY A 89 -11.55 -1.82 2.00
N SER A 90 -12.86 -1.69 1.78
CA SER A 90 -13.53 -2.23 0.60
C SER A 90 -13.07 -1.55 -0.69
N THR A 91 -12.90 -0.22 -0.67
CA THR A 91 -12.49 0.57 -1.84
C THR A 91 -11.03 0.30 -2.23
N VAL A 92 -10.11 0.26 -1.26
CA VAL A 92 -8.70 -0.06 -1.49
C VAL A 92 -8.58 -1.47 -2.07
N THR A 93 -9.31 -2.44 -1.52
CA THR A 93 -9.32 -3.82 -2.01
C THR A 93 -9.80 -3.91 -3.46
N ALA A 94 -10.96 -3.30 -3.77
CA ALA A 94 -11.51 -3.27 -5.12
C ALA A 94 -10.57 -2.56 -6.11
N GLY A 95 -10.01 -1.40 -5.72
CA GLY A 95 -9.11 -0.62 -6.57
C GLY A 95 -7.83 -1.39 -6.91
N ILE A 96 -7.29 -2.15 -5.96
CA ILE A 96 -6.14 -3.01 -6.20
C ILE A 96 -6.49 -4.19 -7.11
N ILE A 97 -7.62 -4.88 -6.89
CA ILE A 97 -8.09 -5.96 -7.77
C ILE A 97 -8.28 -5.44 -9.20
N ALA A 98 -8.88 -4.25 -9.35
CA ALA A 98 -9.13 -3.64 -10.64
C ALA A 98 -7.83 -3.34 -11.39
N ASN A 99 -6.82 -2.78 -10.72
CA ASN A 99 -5.52 -2.49 -11.31
C ASN A 99 -4.74 -3.78 -11.64
N ARG A 100 -4.75 -4.79 -10.76
CA ARG A 100 -4.14 -6.11 -11.03
C ARG A 100 -4.64 -6.75 -12.30
N ARG A 101 -5.96 -6.67 -12.51
CA ARG A 101 -6.64 -7.30 -13.64
C ARG A 101 -6.73 -6.40 -14.87
N GLY A 102 -6.17 -5.19 -14.81
CA GLY A 102 -6.24 -4.22 -15.90
C GLY A 102 -7.68 -3.89 -16.33
N LEU A 103 -8.60 -3.83 -15.35
CA LEU A 103 -10.02 -3.67 -15.64
C LEU A 103 -10.33 -2.32 -16.28
N GLN A 104 -11.33 -2.34 -17.15
CA GLN A 104 -11.97 -1.16 -17.68
C GLN A 104 -13.48 -1.28 -17.49
N TRP A 105 -14.17 -0.16 -17.27
CA TRP A 105 -15.61 -0.13 -17.08
C TRP A 105 -16.21 1.15 -17.67
N GLU A 106 -17.47 1.05 -18.08
CA GLU A 106 -18.23 2.20 -18.55
C GLU A 106 -18.68 3.07 -17.38
N THR A 107 -18.54 4.38 -17.54
CA THR A 107 -19.18 5.41 -16.72
C THR A 107 -20.08 6.27 -17.59
N ARG A 108 -20.81 7.21 -16.99
CA ARG A 108 -21.64 8.18 -17.74
C ARG A 108 -20.81 9.03 -18.72
N GLU A 109 -19.52 9.20 -18.45
CA GLU A 109 -18.55 9.96 -19.24
C GLU A 109 -17.75 9.09 -20.22
N GLY A 110 -18.06 7.79 -20.34
CA GLY A 110 -17.40 6.85 -21.24
C GLY A 110 -16.57 5.78 -20.54
N MET A 111 -15.77 5.05 -21.31
CA MET A 111 -14.92 3.97 -20.79
C MET A 111 -13.79 4.53 -19.91
N ARG A 112 -13.56 3.94 -18.74
CA ARG A 112 -12.47 4.26 -17.82
C ARG A 112 -11.64 3.01 -17.54
N ALA A 113 -10.33 3.19 -17.43
CA ALA A 113 -9.40 2.15 -17.02
C ALA A 113 -8.99 2.31 -15.55
N ALA A 114 -8.74 1.18 -14.89
CA ALA A 114 -8.17 1.15 -13.55
C ALA A 114 -6.84 1.91 -13.51
N ASN A 115 -6.64 2.71 -12.46
CA ASN A 115 -5.41 3.46 -12.21
C ASN A 115 -5.24 3.69 -10.70
N TYR A 116 -4.12 4.32 -10.33
CA TYR A 116 -3.81 4.72 -8.95
C TYR A 116 -3.78 6.23 -8.76
N TYR A 117 -4.58 6.99 -9.51
CA TYR A 117 -4.64 8.45 -9.36
C TYR A 117 -4.95 8.85 -7.92
N GLY A 118 -4.30 9.93 -7.47
CA GLY A 118 -4.31 10.36 -6.06
C GLY A 118 -3.21 9.73 -5.20
N SER A 119 -2.54 8.65 -5.66
CA SER A 119 -1.35 8.14 -4.99
C SER A 119 -0.11 8.93 -5.42
N VAL A 120 0.57 9.56 -4.46
CA VAL A 120 1.85 10.24 -4.72
C VAL A 120 2.89 9.25 -5.27
N VAL A 121 2.98 8.04 -4.72
CA VAL A 121 3.98 7.06 -5.16
C VAL A 121 3.71 6.57 -6.58
N MET A 122 2.45 6.29 -6.91
CA MET A 122 2.07 5.65 -8.19
C MET A 122 1.75 6.65 -9.31
N SER A 123 1.51 7.92 -8.99
CA SER A 123 0.98 8.90 -9.94
C SER A 123 1.65 10.27 -9.87
N SER A 124 2.79 10.38 -9.18
CA SER A 124 3.64 11.57 -9.25
C SER A 124 5.00 11.28 -9.89
N THR A 125 5.69 12.35 -10.23
CA THR A 125 7.05 12.32 -10.76
C THR A 125 7.99 13.13 -9.87
N VAL A 126 9.29 12.85 -10.00
CA VAL A 126 10.37 13.61 -9.37
C VAL A 126 11.32 14.08 -10.48
N LYS A 127 11.74 15.35 -10.42
CA LYS A 127 12.76 15.87 -11.33
C LYS A 127 14.11 15.22 -11.01
N LEU A 128 14.61 14.41 -11.94
CA LEU A 128 15.93 13.79 -11.85
C LEU A 128 17.04 14.80 -12.19
N GLY A 129 16.79 15.67 -13.17
CA GLY A 129 17.78 16.66 -13.61
C GLY A 129 17.36 17.38 -14.87
N THR A 130 18.34 17.91 -15.59
CA THR A 130 18.16 18.61 -16.87
C THR A 130 19.15 18.05 -17.89
N ASP A 131 18.69 17.76 -19.11
CA ASP A 131 19.59 17.37 -20.20
C ASP A 131 20.45 18.57 -20.60
N PRO A 132 21.80 18.48 -20.50
CA PRO A 132 22.67 19.62 -20.78
C PRO A 132 22.72 20.01 -22.26
N LYS A 133 22.29 19.16 -23.20
CA LYS A 133 22.29 19.44 -24.64
C LYS A 133 21.02 20.14 -25.09
N THR A 134 19.87 19.71 -24.56
CA THR A 134 18.55 20.21 -24.98
C THR A 134 17.95 21.21 -24.01
N GLY A 135 18.38 21.21 -22.75
CA GLY A 135 17.77 22.00 -21.66
C GLY A 135 16.48 21.39 -21.11
N GLU A 136 16.11 20.19 -21.56
CA GLU A 136 14.88 19.51 -21.14
C GLU A 136 14.94 19.08 -19.67
N GLU A 137 13.87 19.31 -18.91
CA GLU A 137 13.74 18.79 -17.54
C GLU A 137 13.34 17.32 -17.55
N ILE A 138 14.21 16.46 -17.05
CA ILE A 138 13.97 15.02 -17.00
C ILE A 138 13.26 14.70 -15.68
N ASN A 139 12.00 14.29 -15.79
CA ASN A 139 11.18 13.83 -14.68
C ASN A 139 10.95 12.33 -14.79
N ILE A 140 11.08 11.61 -13.68
CA ILE A 140 10.85 10.17 -13.63
C ILE A 140 9.72 9.83 -12.65
N PRO A 141 8.98 8.71 -12.84
CA PRO A 141 7.96 8.29 -11.89
C PRO A 141 8.56 8.10 -10.49
N PHE A 142 7.84 8.54 -9.45
CA PHE A 142 8.31 8.46 -8.07
C PHE A 142 8.66 7.02 -7.66
N GLN A 143 7.79 6.06 -8.03
CA GLN A 143 8.00 4.63 -7.79
C GLN A 143 9.25 4.04 -8.43
N ASP A 144 9.83 4.70 -9.45
CA ASP A 144 11.02 4.22 -10.16
C ASP A 144 12.32 4.77 -9.54
N MET A 145 12.24 5.60 -8.50
CA MET A 145 13.41 6.18 -7.79
C MET A 145 14.28 5.11 -7.11
N LEU A 146 13.65 4.11 -6.50
CA LEU A 146 14.26 3.00 -5.77
C LEU A 146 13.37 1.75 -5.92
N PRO A 147 13.89 0.55 -5.67
CA PRO A 147 13.06 -0.66 -5.62
C PRO A 147 11.96 -0.52 -4.57
N MET A 148 10.70 -0.52 -5.01
CA MET A 148 9.52 -0.35 -4.16
C MET A 148 8.49 -1.45 -4.42
N VAL A 149 7.66 -1.72 -3.42
CA VAL A 149 6.51 -2.62 -3.53
C VAL A 149 5.45 -1.96 -4.40
N HIS A 150 4.96 -2.67 -5.42
CA HIS A 150 3.83 -2.23 -6.20
C HIS A 150 2.50 -2.65 -5.51
N PRO A 151 1.46 -1.80 -5.45
CA PRO A 151 0.19 -2.17 -4.80
C PRO A 151 -0.48 -3.43 -5.38
N ASN A 152 -0.26 -3.70 -6.68
CA ASN A 152 -0.65 -4.96 -7.32
C ASN A 152 -0.02 -6.21 -6.68
N ASP A 153 1.01 -6.11 -5.84
CA ASP A 153 1.67 -7.27 -5.24
C ASP A 153 1.26 -7.51 -3.77
N LEU A 154 0.38 -6.67 -3.22
CA LEU A 154 -0.09 -6.77 -1.83
C LEU A 154 -1.01 -7.97 -1.57
N ALA A 155 -0.65 -8.88 -0.68
CA ALA A 155 -1.65 -9.81 -0.12
C ALA A 155 -2.54 -9.05 0.87
N ILE A 156 -3.84 -8.96 0.61
CA ILE A 156 -4.76 -8.13 1.42
C ILE A 156 -5.62 -9.02 2.31
N GLY A 157 -5.71 -8.63 3.59
CA GLY A 157 -6.63 -9.22 4.55
C GLY A 157 -6.94 -8.25 5.68
N GLY A 158 -7.53 -8.74 6.76
CA GLY A 158 -7.74 -7.93 7.95
C GLY A 158 -8.94 -8.34 8.79
N TRP A 159 -9.31 -7.46 9.69
CA TRP A 159 -10.36 -7.64 10.68
C TRP A 159 -11.45 -6.60 10.51
N ASP A 160 -12.68 -6.94 10.88
CA ASP A 160 -13.79 -6.00 11.03
C ASP A 160 -14.73 -6.54 12.10
N ILE A 161 -15.36 -5.65 12.87
CA ILE A 161 -16.40 -6.03 13.84
C ILE A 161 -17.67 -6.53 13.13
N SER A 162 -17.79 -6.28 11.82
CA SER A 162 -18.87 -6.81 10.97
C SER A 162 -18.40 -8.03 10.18
N SER A 163 -19.24 -9.06 10.09
CA SER A 163 -19.01 -10.32 9.36
C SER A 163 -19.21 -10.20 7.84
N MET A 164 -19.66 -9.03 7.38
CA MET A 164 -19.97 -8.74 5.99
C MET A 164 -18.75 -9.00 5.08
N ASN A 165 -18.96 -9.75 4.00
CA ASN A 165 -17.91 -9.95 2.99
C ASN A 165 -17.59 -8.62 2.28
N ILE A 166 -16.42 -8.55 1.64
CA ILE A 166 -15.94 -7.27 1.09
C ILE A 166 -16.80 -6.79 -0.09
N ALA A 167 -17.46 -7.67 -0.85
CA ALA A 167 -18.38 -7.26 -1.91
C ALA A 167 -19.62 -6.54 -1.34
N ASP A 168 -20.24 -7.09 -0.30
CA ASP A 168 -21.39 -6.47 0.34
C ASP A 168 -20.98 -5.18 1.10
N ALA A 169 -19.77 -5.15 1.67
CA ALA A 169 -19.18 -3.94 2.25
C ALA A 169 -18.97 -2.84 1.21
N MET A 170 -18.52 -3.20 0.01
CA MET A 170 -18.39 -2.29 -1.13
C MET A 170 -19.75 -1.74 -1.59
N ASP A 171 -20.79 -2.57 -1.59
CA ASP A 171 -22.15 -2.13 -1.89
C ASP A 171 -22.68 -1.16 -0.83
N ARG A 172 -22.46 -1.45 0.46
CA ARG A 172 -22.79 -0.55 1.58
C ARG A 172 -22.04 0.78 1.52
N ALA A 173 -20.77 0.76 1.10
CA ALA A 173 -19.92 1.94 1.08
C ALA A 173 -20.35 2.98 0.03
N GLN A 174 -21.01 2.55 -1.06
CA GLN A 174 -21.52 3.42 -2.12
C GLN A 174 -20.46 4.36 -2.74
N VAL A 175 -19.20 3.92 -2.79
CA VAL A 175 -18.08 4.71 -3.33
C VAL A 175 -17.85 4.45 -4.82
N LEU A 176 -17.92 3.18 -5.25
CA LEU A 176 -17.52 2.75 -6.58
C LEU A 176 -18.69 2.67 -7.56
N GLU A 177 -18.40 2.94 -8.83
CA GLU A 177 -19.34 2.84 -9.95
C GLU A 177 -19.97 1.43 -10.03
N PRO A 178 -21.29 1.30 -10.26
CA PRO A 178 -21.97 0.01 -10.32
C PRO A 178 -21.35 -0.98 -11.30
N SER A 179 -20.88 -0.50 -12.46
CA SER A 179 -20.23 -1.33 -13.49
C SER A 179 -18.92 -1.93 -12.99
N LEU A 180 -18.07 -1.14 -12.32
CA LEU A 180 -16.85 -1.64 -11.67
C LEU A 180 -17.19 -2.67 -10.58
N LYS A 181 -18.16 -2.38 -9.71
CA LYS A 181 -18.57 -3.29 -8.63
C LYS A 181 -18.91 -4.68 -9.16
N GLN A 182 -19.64 -4.77 -10.28
CA GLN A 182 -19.98 -6.05 -10.90
C GLN A 182 -18.76 -6.86 -11.34
N LEU A 183 -17.72 -6.20 -11.87
CA LEU A 183 -16.52 -6.88 -12.39
C LEU A 183 -15.63 -7.49 -11.28
N VAL A 184 -15.68 -6.93 -10.07
CA VAL A 184 -14.91 -7.39 -8.91
C VAL A 184 -15.74 -8.20 -7.91
N ARG A 185 -17.08 -8.20 -8.06
CA ARG A 185 -18.01 -8.77 -7.08
C ARG A 185 -17.71 -10.21 -6.71
N LYS A 186 -17.46 -11.07 -7.70
CA LYS A 186 -17.25 -12.51 -7.47
C LYS A 186 -16.08 -12.76 -6.52
N GLU A 187 -14.94 -12.14 -6.81
CA GLU A 187 -13.71 -12.29 -6.03
C GLU A 187 -13.86 -11.66 -4.64
N MET A 188 -14.45 -10.46 -4.54
CA MET A 188 -14.64 -9.79 -3.26
C MET A 188 -15.69 -10.45 -2.36
N ALA A 189 -16.61 -11.25 -2.90
CA ALA A 189 -17.60 -12.00 -2.12
C ALA A 189 -16.96 -13.20 -1.38
N GLU A 190 -15.82 -13.70 -1.87
CA GLU A 190 -15.05 -14.76 -1.24
C GLU A 190 -14.16 -14.23 -0.10
N MET A 191 -13.99 -12.91 0.00
CA MET A 191 -13.16 -12.24 1.01
C MET A 191 -14.01 -11.87 2.23
N LYS A 192 -13.67 -12.41 3.40
CA LYS A 192 -14.34 -12.11 4.67
C LYS A 192 -13.35 -11.61 5.73
N PRO A 193 -13.70 -10.56 6.51
CA PRO A 193 -12.88 -10.12 7.62
C PRO A 193 -12.76 -11.18 8.72
N LEU A 194 -11.60 -11.23 9.36
CA LEU A 194 -11.41 -11.92 10.63
C LEU A 194 -12.19 -11.22 11.76
N PRO A 195 -12.61 -11.95 12.81
CA PRO A 195 -13.25 -11.33 13.97
C PRO A 195 -12.34 -10.30 14.64
N SER A 196 -12.86 -9.12 14.93
CA SER A 196 -12.11 -8.03 15.54
C SER A 196 -12.37 -7.90 17.04
N ILE A 197 -11.53 -7.11 17.72
CA ILE A 197 -11.80 -6.68 19.10
C ILE A 197 -12.85 -5.57 19.08
N TYR A 198 -13.83 -5.64 19.98
CA TYR A 198 -14.84 -4.59 20.17
C TYR A 198 -15.01 -4.24 21.66
N TYR A 199 -14.62 -3.02 22.03
CA TYR A 199 -14.88 -2.44 23.35
C TYR A 199 -15.82 -1.24 23.16
N PRO A 200 -17.09 -1.34 23.57
CA PRO A 200 -18.10 -0.31 23.30
C PRO A 200 -17.70 1.09 23.75
N ASP A 201 -17.00 1.21 24.89
CA ASP A 201 -16.59 2.49 25.49
C ASP A 201 -15.66 3.35 24.60
N PHE A 202 -15.04 2.76 23.58
CA PHE A 202 -14.07 3.43 22.72
C PHE A 202 -14.66 3.94 21.40
N ILE A 203 -15.87 3.54 21.02
CA ILE A 203 -16.51 3.97 19.78
C ILE A 203 -17.97 4.39 20.01
N ALA A 204 -18.58 5.02 19.00
CA ALA A 204 -19.96 5.47 19.13
C ALA A 204 -20.93 4.29 19.35
N ALA A 205 -21.89 4.47 20.26
CA ALA A 205 -22.88 3.44 20.61
C ALA A 205 -23.71 2.94 19.41
N ASN A 206 -23.85 3.76 18.35
CA ASN A 206 -24.55 3.35 17.12
C ASN A 206 -23.82 2.27 16.30
N GLN A 207 -22.64 1.81 16.74
CA GLN A 207 -21.92 0.69 16.13
C GLN A 207 -22.30 -0.67 16.74
N GLU A 208 -23.09 -0.71 17.82
CA GLU A 208 -23.48 -1.95 18.50
C GLU A 208 -24.15 -2.93 17.54
N ASP A 209 -25.14 -2.48 16.75
CA ASP A 209 -25.86 -3.32 15.78
C ASP A 209 -24.98 -3.84 14.64
N ARG A 210 -23.79 -3.25 14.45
CA ARG A 210 -22.84 -3.65 13.41
C ARG A 210 -21.86 -4.74 13.90
N ALA A 211 -21.74 -4.93 15.21
CA ALA A 211 -20.71 -5.75 15.82
C ALA A 211 -21.14 -7.23 15.96
N ASP A 212 -21.22 -7.96 14.84
CA ASP A 212 -21.56 -9.40 14.79
C ASP A 212 -20.36 -10.34 14.60
N ASN A 213 -19.15 -9.79 14.46
CA ASN A 213 -17.90 -10.50 14.19
C ASN A 213 -16.80 -10.08 15.18
N VAL A 214 -17.02 -10.40 16.46
CA VAL A 214 -16.16 -9.92 17.55
C VAL A 214 -15.54 -11.06 18.34
N LEU A 215 -14.34 -10.81 18.89
CA LEU A 215 -13.74 -11.68 19.90
C LEU A 215 -14.49 -11.55 21.23
N GLU A 216 -14.55 -12.64 22.00
CA GLU A 216 -15.26 -12.67 23.27
C GLU A 216 -14.61 -11.74 24.32
N GLY A 217 -15.40 -10.81 24.85
CA GLY A 217 -15.03 -9.95 25.95
C GLY A 217 -15.10 -8.47 25.60
N THR A 218 -15.57 -7.66 26.56
CA THR A 218 -15.83 -6.23 26.37
C THR A 218 -14.74 -5.33 26.96
N LYS A 219 -13.65 -5.91 27.47
CA LYS A 219 -12.54 -5.19 28.10
C LYS A 219 -11.19 -5.67 27.57
N ALA A 220 -10.22 -4.75 27.57
CA ALA A 220 -8.83 -5.02 27.22
C ALA A 220 -8.25 -6.16 28.07
N CYS A 221 -7.74 -7.20 27.40
CA CYS A 221 -7.11 -8.35 28.04
C CYS A 221 -5.95 -8.88 27.18
N TRP A 222 -5.07 -9.67 27.80
CA TRP A 222 -3.93 -10.28 27.10
C TRP A 222 -4.33 -11.31 26.05
N ALA A 223 -5.43 -12.04 26.26
CA ALA A 223 -5.94 -13.02 25.29
C ALA A 223 -6.26 -12.36 23.94
N HIS A 224 -6.80 -11.13 23.94
CA HIS A 224 -7.02 -10.37 22.72
C HIS A 224 -5.72 -9.99 22.00
N VAL A 225 -4.67 -9.60 22.75
CA VAL A 225 -3.35 -9.30 22.17
C VAL A 225 -2.74 -10.56 21.54
N GLU A 226 -2.79 -11.68 22.26
CA GLU A 226 -2.27 -12.97 21.79
C GLU A 226 -3.01 -13.45 20.53
N LYS A 227 -4.33 -13.26 20.48
CA LYS A 227 -5.13 -13.60 19.30
C LYS A 227 -4.72 -12.77 18.07
N ILE A 228 -4.57 -11.46 18.20
CA ILE A 228 -4.11 -10.61 17.08
C ILE A 228 -2.69 -10.99 16.64
N GLN A 229 -1.79 -11.29 17.58
CA GLN A 229 -0.45 -11.79 17.22
C GLN A 229 -0.51 -13.12 16.49
N GLN A 230 -1.42 -14.02 16.86
CA GLN A 230 -1.62 -15.29 16.17
C GLN A 230 -2.14 -15.08 14.74
N ASP A 231 -3.08 -14.16 14.54
CA ASP A 231 -3.65 -13.87 13.23
C ASP A 231 -2.62 -13.24 12.26
N ILE A 232 -1.61 -12.55 12.78
CA ILE A 232 -0.52 -11.94 11.99
C ILE A 232 0.57 -12.96 11.59
N ARG A 233 0.76 -14.02 12.37
CA ARG A 233 1.81 -15.05 12.15
C ARG A 233 1.39 -16.08 11.12
#